data_AF-A0A7S4NQC9-F1
#
_entry.id   AF-A0A7S4NQC9-F1
#
_cell.length_a   1.000
_cell.length_b   1.000
_cell.length_c   1.000
_cell.angle_alpha   90.00
_cell.angle_beta   90.00
_cell.angle_gamma   90.00
#
_symmetry.space_group_name_H-M   'P 1'
#
loop_
_entity.id
_entity.type
_entity.pdbx_description
1 polymer ?
#
loop_
_entity_poly.entity_id
_entity_poly.type
_entity_poly.pdbx_seq_one_letter_code
_entity_poly.pdbx_strand_id
1 'polypeptide(L)'
;EPELPPSAYESIKIKGLPAFEERWADFRYCKWPEVPEFPIGEWSNVSSKSQGLADMFAKLNEPWVEMFATVKSKRESIKVITLSHFVPRQELVPEKRFLITSELPKVVGSDLIERQLRQVKSDLHVFGHTHIPIDLDVEHVRYLQWSLGMQRKGKDA
;
A
#
# COMPACT_ATOMS: atom_id res chain seq x y z
N GLU A 1 -15.92 22.28 11.47
CA GLU A 1 -17.14 21.44 11.51
C GLU A 1 -17.08 20.59 12.76
N PRO A 2 -18.19 20.35 13.48
CA PRO A 2 -18.16 19.38 14.58
C PRO A 2 -18.03 17.99 13.97
N GLU A 3 -16.89 17.34 14.18
CA GLU A 3 -16.69 15.94 13.79
C GLU A 3 -17.72 15.07 14.51
N LEU A 4 -18.53 14.36 13.73
CA LEU A 4 -19.47 13.37 14.28
C LEU A 4 -18.67 12.28 15.00
N PRO A 5 -19.15 11.78 16.16
CA PRO A 5 -18.44 10.74 16.89
C PRO A 5 -18.33 9.46 16.04
N PRO A 6 -17.25 8.66 16.15
CA PRO A 6 -17.04 7.46 15.35
C PRO A 6 -18.24 6.48 15.32
N SER A 7 -18.93 6.37 16.45
CA SER A 7 -20.14 5.56 16.59
C SER A 7 -21.30 5.97 15.67
N ALA A 8 -21.35 7.24 15.23
CA ALA A 8 -22.41 7.76 14.38
C ALA A 8 -22.33 7.25 12.94
N TYR A 9 -21.15 6.83 12.46
CA TYR A 9 -20.98 6.32 11.09
C TYR A 9 -20.52 4.87 11.02
N GLU A 10 -19.96 4.29 12.08
CA GLU A 10 -19.61 2.86 12.14
C GLU A 10 -20.80 1.92 11.92
N SER A 11 -22.02 2.39 12.23
CA SER A 11 -23.26 1.63 12.10
C SER A 11 -24.01 1.85 10.78
N ILE A 12 -23.54 2.74 9.90
CA ILE A 12 -24.23 3.04 8.63
C ILE A 12 -24.01 1.87 7.66
N LYS A 13 -24.94 0.92 7.69
CA LYS A 13 -25.03 -0.15 6.69
C LYS A 13 -25.84 0.34 5.50
N ILE A 14 -25.16 0.59 4.38
CA ILE A 14 -25.84 0.84 3.11
C ILE A 14 -26.46 -0.47 2.64
N LYS A 15 -27.80 -0.52 2.61
CA LYS A 15 -28.55 -1.73 2.24
C LYS A 15 -28.13 -2.21 0.84
N GLY A 16 -27.68 -3.47 0.75
CA GLY A 16 -27.26 -4.10 -0.50
C GLY A 16 -25.76 -3.98 -0.84
N LEU A 17 -24.98 -3.28 -0.02
CA LEU A 17 -23.51 -3.24 -0.18
C LEU A 17 -22.89 -4.51 0.45
N PRO A 18 -22.03 -5.27 -0.26
CA PRO A 18 -21.29 -6.39 0.33
C PRO A 18 -20.44 -5.95 1.53
N ALA A 19 -20.10 -6.88 2.43
CA ALA A 19 -19.19 -6.61 3.54
C ALA A 19 -17.85 -6.09 3.03
N PHE A 20 -17.11 -5.32 3.85
CA PHE A 20 -15.88 -4.64 3.40
C PHE A 20 -14.89 -5.63 2.77
N GLU A 21 -14.65 -6.77 3.41
CA GLU A 21 -13.71 -7.79 2.95
C GLU A 21 -14.14 -8.42 1.62
N GLU A 22 -15.44 -8.60 1.42
CA GLU A 22 -15.99 -9.16 0.17
C GLU A 22 -15.77 -8.24 -1.03
N ARG A 23 -15.60 -6.93 -0.79
CA ARG A 23 -15.35 -5.93 -1.84
C ARG A 23 -13.94 -5.97 -2.41
N TRP A 24 -12.97 -6.57 -1.69
CA TRP A 24 -11.58 -6.59 -2.12
C TRP A 24 -11.14 -7.99 -2.56
N ALA A 25 -10.37 -8.04 -3.63
CA ALA A 25 -9.82 -9.28 -4.16
C ALA A 25 -8.83 -9.91 -3.17
N ASP A 26 -8.06 -9.08 -2.47
CA ASP A 26 -6.97 -9.52 -1.60
C ASP A 26 -7.48 -10.43 -0.47
N PHE A 27 -8.57 -10.05 0.22
CA PHE A 27 -9.17 -10.88 1.28
C PHE A 27 -9.74 -12.22 0.78
N ARG A 28 -9.95 -12.37 -0.53
CA ARG A 28 -10.53 -13.59 -1.13
C ARG A 28 -9.49 -14.49 -1.80
N TYR A 29 -8.48 -13.90 -2.41
CA TYR A 29 -7.54 -14.61 -3.27
C TYR A 29 -6.12 -14.68 -2.71
N CYS A 30 -5.70 -13.74 -1.87
CA CYS A 30 -4.38 -13.82 -1.23
C CYS A 30 -4.43 -14.86 -0.11
N LYS A 31 -3.55 -15.87 -0.23
CA LYS A 31 -3.32 -16.87 0.80
C LYS A 31 -1.86 -16.81 1.19
N TRP A 32 -1.60 -16.67 2.47
CA TRP A 32 -0.25 -16.52 2.99
C TRP A 32 0.18 -17.82 3.70
N PRO A 33 1.46 -18.21 3.59
CA PRO A 33 1.96 -19.42 4.22
C PRO A 33 1.91 -19.32 5.75
N GLU A 34 1.60 -20.43 6.41
CA GLU A 34 1.80 -20.57 7.86
C GLU A 34 3.29 -20.67 8.11
N VAL A 35 3.91 -19.56 8.52
CA VAL A 35 5.31 -19.56 8.94
C VAL A 35 5.37 -19.57 10.48
N PRO A 36 6.15 -20.47 11.11
CA PRO A 36 6.25 -20.56 12.57
C PRO A 36 6.67 -19.24 13.24
N GLU A 37 7.48 -18.43 12.56
CA GLU A 37 7.90 -17.12 13.07
C GLU A 37 6.77 -16.07 13.07
N PHE A 38 5.68 -16.29 12.31
CA PHE A 38 4.53 -15.38 12.21
C PHE A 38 3.21 -16.17 12.16
N PRO A 39 2.67 -16.63 13.30
CA PRO A 39 1.42 -17.37 13.34
C PRO A 39 0.26 -16.55 12.78
N ILE A 40 -0.53 -17.18 11.91
CA ILE A 40 -1.62 -16.57 11.11
C ILE A 40 -2.78 -15.97 11.93
N GLY A 41 -2.77 -16.11 13.26
CA GLY A 41 -3.86 -15.66 14.14
C GLY A 41 -4.09 -14.14 14.22
N GLU A 42 -3.11 -13.33 13.83
CA GLU A 42 -3.18 -11.87 13.93
C GLU A 42 -2.86 -11.22 12.58
N TRP A 43 -3.84 -11.18 11.67
CA TRP A 43 -3.72 -10.49 10.37
C TRP A 43 -4.41 -9.13 10.42
N SER A 44 -3.99 -8.16 9.61
CA SER A 44 -4.84 -6.98 9.37
C SER A 44 -6.04 -7.42 8.53
N ASN A 45 -7.18 -7.49 9.17
CA ASN A 45 -8.49 -7.54 8.53
C ASN A 45 -9.38 -6.52 9.26
N VAL A 46 -10.67 -6.45 8.94
CA VAL A 46 -11.53 -5.45 9.59
C VAL A 46 -11.64 -5.67 11.10
N SER A 47 -11.35 -6.88 11.60
CA SER A 47 -11.38 -7.22 13.03
C SER A 47 -10.02 -7.15 13.74
N SER A 48 -8.91 -6.88 13.03
CA SER A 48 -7.58 -6.81 13.65
C SER A 48 -6.70 -5.72 13.05
N LYS A 49 -5.97 -5.00 13.91
CA LYS A 49 -5.02 -3.93 13.54
C LYS A 49 -3.59 -4.45 13.32
N SER A 50 -3.40 -5.77 13.26
CA SER A 50 -2.07 -6.35 13.14
C SER A 50 -1.35 -5.93 11.86
N GLN A 51 -0.07 -5.59 11.98
CA GLN A 51 0.84 -5.34 10.86
C GLN A 51 1.74 -6.55 10.57
N GLY A 52 1.54 -7.69 11.24
CA GLY A 52 2.48 -8.82 11.21
C GLY A 52 2.84 -9.34 9.81
N LEU A 53 1.89 -9.32 8.86
CA LEU A 53 2.17 -9.69 7.47
C LEU A 53 3.10 -8.69 6.79
N ALA A 54 2.83 -7.39 6.96
CA ALA A 54 3.66 -6.33 6.42
C ALA A 54 5.06 -6.37 7.04
N ASP A 55 5.15 -6.61 8.36
CA ASP A 55 6.41 -6.77 9.08
C ASP A 55 7.22 -7.97 8.59
N MET A 56 6.57 -9.11 8.37
CA MET A 56 7.21 -10.31 7.81
C MET A 56 7.85 -10.01 6.46
N PHE A 57 7.11 -9.43 5.52
CA PHE A 57 7.64 -9.08 4.20
C PHE A 57 8.71 -8.00 4.27
N ALA A 58 8.57 -7.01 5.16
CA ALA A 58 9.60 -5.99 5.37
C ALA A 58 10.91 -6.63 5.88
N LYS A 59 10.84 -7.59 6.82
CA LYS A 59 12.03 -8.29 7.33
C LYS A 59 12.82 -9.03 6.26
N LEU A 60 12.14 -9.59 5.25
CA LEU A 60 12.81 -10.23 4.11
C LEU A 60 13.71 -9.25 3.33
N ASN A 61 13.41 -7.95 3.38
CA ASN A 61 14.20 -6.92 2.72
C ASN A 61 15.38 -6.43 3.57
N GLU A 62 15.42 -6.65 4.89
CA GLU A 62 16.39 -6.04 5.81
C GLU A 62 17.86 -6.24 5.37
N PRO A 63 18.34 -7.46 5.03
CA PRO A 63 19.73 -7.65 4.62
C PRO A 63 20.10 -6.84 3.38
N TRP A 64 19.15 -6.69 2.44
CA TRP A 64 19.33 -5.94 1.21
C TRP A 64 19.33 -4.44 1.48
N VAL A 65 18.42 -3.97 2.33
CA VAL A 65 18.32 -2.56 2.73
C VAL A 65 19.61 -2.11 3.41
N GLU A 66 20.14 -2.89 4.35
CA GLU A 66 21.41 -2.60 5.02
C GLU A 66 22.59 -2.55 4.04
N MET A 67 22.66 -3.53 3.14
CA MET A 67 23.69 -3.58 2.10
C MET A 67 23.62 -2.35 1.18
N PHE A 68 22.45 -2.02 0.65
CA PHE A 68 22.27 -0.90 -0.28
C PHE A 68 22.47 0.46 0.40
N ALA A 69 22.03 0.62 1.64
CA ALA A 69 22.30 1.83 2.43
C ALA A 69 23.81 2.04 2.61
N THR A 70 24.56 0.97 2.88
CA THR A 70 26.03 1.00 2.97
C THR A 70 26.69 1.33 1.64
N VAL A 71 26.19 0.79 0.53
CA VAL A 71 26.73 1.08 -0.80
C VAL A 71 26.48 2.54 -1.19
N LYS A 72 25.27 3.05 -0.96
CA LYS A 72 24.86 4.43 -1.27
C LYS A 72 25.58 5.45 -0.41
N SER A 73 25.89 5.14 0.86
CA SER A 73 26.68 6.04 1.73
C SER A 73 28.13 6.19 1.28
N LYS A 74 28.71 5.16 0.67
CA LYS A 74 30.08 5.20 0.11
C LYS A 74 30.15 5.78 -1.30
N ARG A 75 29.04 5.75 -2.04
CA ARG A 75 28.96 6.15 -3.45
C ARG A 75 27.67 6.91 -3.71
N GLU A 76 27.68 8.19 -3.35
CA GLU A 76 26.48 9.05 -3.41
C GLU A 76 25.93 9.23 -4.84
N SER A 77 26.80 9.14 -5.85
CA SER A 77 26.42 9.29 -7.26
C SER A 77 25.57 8.15 -7.83
N ILE A 78 25.42 7.04 -7.11
CA ILE A 78 24.65 5.89 -7.59
C ILE A 78 23.17 6.14 -7.47
N LYS A 79 22.43 5.96 -8.57
CA LYS A 79 20.97 6.02 -8.53
C LYS A 79 20.38 4.73 -7.96
N VAL A 80 19.51 4.89 -6.98
CA VAL A 80 18.78 3.79 -6.35
C VAL A 80 17.33 3.82 -6.82
N ILE A 81 16.89 2.73 -7.43
CA ILE A 81 15.50 2.55 -7.84
C ILE A 81 14.92 1.45 -6.97
N THR A 82 13.82 1.75 -6.27
CA THR A 82 13.09 0.79 -5.46
C THR A 82 11.73 0.49 -6.10
N LEU A 83 11.20 -0.71 -5.85
CA LEU A 83 9.92 -1.13 -6.41
C LEU A 83 9.05 -1.75 -5.34
N SER A 84 7.75 -1.55 -5.44
CA SER A 84 6.75 -2.24 -4.63
C SER A 84 5.45 -2.43 -5.39
N HIS A 85 4.58 -3.31 -4.91
CA HIS A 85 3.22 -3.37 -5.44
C HIS A 85 2.31 -2.35 -4.73
N PHE A 86 2.33 -2.34 -3.41
CA PHE A 86 1.50 -1.47 -2.56
C PHE A 86 2.01 -0.03 -2.52
N VAL A 87 1.12 0.90 -2.17
CA VAL A 87 1.42 2.32 -2.10
C VAL A 87 2.25 2.64 -0.85
N PRO A 88 3.41 3.31 -0.96
CA PRO A 88 4.27 3.59 0.20
C PRO A 88 3.80 4.78 1.05
N ARG A 89 3.03 5.72 0.48
CA ARG A 89 2.61 6.96 1.16
C ARG A 89 1.16 7.30 0.89
N GLN A 90 0.49 7.85 1.90
CA GLN A 90 -0.92 8.26 1.80
C GLN A 90 -1.15 9.38 0.75
N GLU A 91 -0.19 10.29 0.58
CA GLU A 91 -0.32 11.42 -0.36
C GLU A 91 -0.29 10.98 -1.84
N LEU A 92 0.16 9.75 -2.12
CA LEU A 92 0.17 9.16 -3.46
C LEU A 92 -1.20 8.60 -3.86
N VAL A 93 -2.18 8.62 -2.94
CA VAL A 93 -3.57 8.26 -3.21
C VAL A 93 -4.39 9.54 -3.25
N PRO A 94 -5.22 9.76 -4.30
CA PRO A 94 -6.12 10.90 -4.35
C PRO A 94 -7.01 10.98 -3.11
N GLU A 95 -7.39 12.20 -2.74
CA GLU A 95 -8.30 12.44 -1.62
C GLU A 95 -9.61 11.66 -1.80
N LYS A 96 -10.17 11.17 -0.69
CA LYS A 96 -11.35 10.28 -0.65
C LYS A 96 -12.50 10.70 -1.56
N ARG A 97 -12.76 12.01 -1.69
CA ARG A 97 -13.84 12.58 -2.52
C ARG A 97 -13.64 12.42 -4.03
N PHE A 98 -12.42 12.12 -4.47
CA PHE A 98 -12.08 11.88 -5.88
C PHE A 98 -11.98 10.40 -6.22
N LEU A 99 -12.23 9.51 -5.25
CA LEU A 99 -12.18 8.06 -5.45
C LEU A 99 -13.57 7.51 -5.71
N ILE A 100 -13.67 6.60 -6.68
CA ILE A 100 -14.87 5.79 -6.90
C ILE A 100 -15.15 4.95 -5.65
N THR A 101 -14.10 4.36 -5.07
CA THR A 101 -14.16 3.60 -3.83
C THR A 101 -13.47 4.39 -2.74
N SER A 102 -14.28 5.02 -1.88
CA SER A 102 -13.82 5.91 -0.83
C SER A 102 -12.96 5.21 0.24
N GLU A 103 -13.06 3.89 0.32
CA GLU A 103 -12.34 3.04 1.26
C GLU A 103 -11.03 2.48 0.70
N LEU A 104 -10.68 2.79 -0.56
CA LEU A 104 -9.42 2.39 -1.18
C LEU A 104 -8.20 2.70 -0.31
N PRO A 105 -8.05 3.89 0.33
CA PRO A 105 -6.91 4.16 1.20
C PRO A 105 -6.71 3.15 2.34
N LYS A 106 -7.75 2.40 2.73
CA LYS A 106 -7.67 1.43 3.84
C LYS A 106 -6.98 0.12 3.48
N VAL A 107 -6.74 -0.16 2.20
CA VAL A 107 -6.25 -1.49 1.75
C VAL A 107 -5.03 -1.43 0.85
N VAL A 108 -4.60 -0.24 0.42
CA VAL A 108 -3.66 -0.11 -0.71
C VAL A 108 -2.21 0.07 -0.34
N GLY A 109 -1.87 0.30 0.94
CA GLY A 109 -0.57 0.83 1.30
C GLY A 109 0.11 0.17 2.50
N SER A 110 1.39 0.49 2.66
CA SER A 110 2.22 0.06 3.79
C SER A 110 3.33 1.09 4.08
N ASP A 111 3.33 1.64 5.29
CA ASP A 111 4.33 2.61 5.75
C ASP A 111 5.75 2.01 5.86
N LEU A 112 5.85 0.69 6.01
CA LEU A 112 7.14 0.00 6.09
C LEU A 112 7.93 0.12 4.78
N ILE A 113 7.24 0.16 3.63
CA ILE A 113 7.85 0.34 2.32
C ILE A 113 8.54 1.71 2.25
N GLU A 114 7.85 2.76 2.69
CA GLU A 114 8.41 4.12 2.76
C GLU A 114 9.62 4.18 3.69
N ARG A 115 9.57 3.54 4.86
CA ARG A 115 10.73 3.51 5.77
C ARG A 115 11.94 2.87 5.11
N GLN A 116 11.76 1.73 4.43
CA GLN A 116 12.86 1.00 3.79
C GLN A 116 13.44 1.75 2.58
N LEU A 117 12.60 2.33 1.72
CA LEU A 117 13.12 3.11 0.57
C LEU A 117 13.88 4.37 1.01
N ARG A 118 13.51 4.96 2.16
CA ARG A 118 14.22 6.10 2.74
C ARG A 118 15.57 5.70 3.31
N GLN A 119 15.66 4.54 3.96
CA GLN A 119 16.93 4.00 4.47
C GLN A 119 17.97 3.81 3.35
N VAL A 120 17.54 3.36 2.18
CA VAL A 120 18.43 3.21 1.01
C VAL A 120 18.61 4.49 0.19
N LYS A 121 18.03 5.61 0.62
CA LYS A 121 18.00 6.90 -0.09
C LYS A 121 17.62 6.72 -1.57
N SER A 122 16.46 6.09 -1.79
CA SER A 122 15.90 5.88 -3.13
C SER A 122 15.85 7.20 -3.90
N ASP A 123 16.16 7.18 -5.20
CA ASP A 123 16.00 8.34 -6.09
C ASP A 123 14.64 8.27 -6.82
N LEU A 124 14.19 7.04 -7.13
CA LEU A 124 12.91 6.75 -7.77
C LEU A 124 12.27 5.54 -7.09
N HIS A 125 11.00 5.63 -6.75
CA HIS A 125 10.18 4.51 -6.30
C HIS A 125 9.08 4.21 -7.32
N VAL A 126 9.09 3.01 -7.88
CA VAL A 126 8.05 2.54 -8.80
C VAL A 126 7.05 1.69 -8.03
N PHE A 127 5.77 2.03 -8.09
CA PHE A 127 4.72 1.35 -7.35
C PHE A 127 3.47 1.10 -8.20
N GLY A 128 2.48 0.39 -7.64
CA GLY A 128 1.28 -0.01 -8.37
C GLY A 128 0.04 -0.15 -7.49
N HIS A 129 -0.71 -1.22 -7.76
CA HIS A 129 -1.89 -1.65 -7.01
C HIS A 129 -3.16 -0.80 -7.20
N THR A 130 -3.09 0.54 -7.21
CA THR A 130 -4.30 1.37 -7.28
C THR A 130 -4.87 1.56 -8.69
N HIS A 131 -4.09 1.25 -9.74
CA HIS A 131 -4.43 1.56 -11.14
C HIS A 131 -4.68 3.06 -11.44
N ILE A 132 -4.21 3.95 -10.57
CA ILE A 132 -4.26 5.40 -10.74
C ILE A 132 -2.87 5.87 -11.18
N PRO A 133 -2.70 6.54 -12.33
CA PRO A 133 -1.41 7.07 -12.73
C PRO A 133 -0.93 8.14 -11.75
N ILE A 134 0.31 8.02 -11.28
CA ILE A 134 0.95 8.98 -10.37
C ILE A 134 2.38 9.24 -10.86
N ASP A 135 2.77 10.51 -10.87
CA ASP A 135 4.15 10.96 -11.08
C ASP A 135 4.36 12.18 -10.19
N LEU A 136 4.98 11.97 -9.02
CA LEU A 136 5.12 12.98 -7.97
C LEU A 136 6.51 12.92 -7.33
N ASP A 137 7.14 14.08 -7.19
CA ASP A 137 8.36 14.23 -6.39
C ASP A 137 7.99 14.62 -4.96
N VAL A 138 8.35 13.78 -3.99
CA VAL A 138 8.11 14.03 -2.57
C VAL A 138 9.40 13.80 -1.80
N GLU A 139 9.89 14.88 -1.16
CA GLU A 139 11.10 14.86 -0.33
C GLU A 139 12.31 14.24 -1.10
N HIS A 140 12.55 14.69 -2.33
CA HIS A 140 13.64 14.25 -3.19
C HIS A 140 13.58 12.79 -3.68
N VAL A 141 12.44 12.10 -3.50
CA VAL A 141 12.15 10.82 -4.13
C VAL A 141 11.07 11.04 -5.17
N ARG A 142 11.32 10.62 -6.41
CA ARG A 142 10.27 10.55 -7.43
C ARG A 142 9.46 9.28 -7.23
N TYR A 143 8.14 9.39 -7.17
CA TYR A 143 7.20 8.26 -7.08
C TYR A 143 6.48 8.13 -8.41
N LEU A 144 6.61 6.96 -9.03
CA LEU A 144 6.02 6.68 -10.33
C LEU A 144 5.12 5.46 -10.28
N GLN A 145 3.87 5.64 -10.68
CA GLN A 145 2.96 4.56 -10.98
C GLN A 145 2.41 4.77 -12.39
N TRP A 146 2.85 3.91 -13.32
CA TRP A 146 2.35 3.89 -14.70
C TRP A 146 1.53 2.64 -14.93
N SER A 147 0.38 2.58 -14.26
CA SER A 147 -0.48 1.40 -14.30
C SER A 147 -1.14 1.26 -15.68
N LEU A 148 -1.15 0.03 -16.19
CA LEU A 148 -2.04 -0.31 -17.30
C LEU A 148 -3.46 -0.22 -16.74
N GLY A 149 -4.21 0.81 -17.17
CA GLY A 149 -5.59 1.00 -16.74
C GLY A 149 -6.38 -0.29 -16.94
N MET A 150 -7.33 -0.58 -16.05
CA MET A 150 -8.22 -1.72 -16.25
C MET A 150 -8.92 -1.50 -17.58
N GLN A 151 -8.82 -2.45 -18.53
CA GLN A 151 -9.71 -2.42 -19.68
C GLN A 151 -11.11 -2.50 -19.10
N ARG A 152 -11.85 -1.38 -19.22
CA ARG A 152 -13.29 -1.42 -19.12
C ARG A 152 -13.67 -2.53 -20.09
N LYS A 153 -14.33 -3.59 -19.62
CA LYS A 153 -15.19 -4.31 -20.57
C LYS A 153 -16.13 -3.23 -21.09
N GLY A 154 -15.83 -2.71 -22.27
CA GLY A 154 -16.85 -2.28 -23.20
C GLY A 154 -17.74 -3.50 -23.31
N LYS A 155 -18.80 -3.53 -22.52
CA LYS A 155 -20.04 -4.03 -23.09
C LYS A 155 -20.41 -2.95 -24.09
N ASP A 156 -19.88 -3.13 -25.30
CA ASP A 156 -20.43 -2.53 -26.50
C ASP A 156 -21.92 -2.88 -26.57
N ALA A 157 -22.67 -1.92 -27.13
CA ALA A 157 -23.91 -2.10 -27.91
C ALA A 157 -25.13 -2.72 -27.21
#